data_AF-A0A9X5EEI9-F1
#
_entry.id   AF-A0A9X5EEI9-F1
#
_cell.length_a   1.000
_cell.length_b   1.000
_cell.length_c   1.000
_cell.angle_alpha   90.00
_cell.angle_beta   90.00
_cell.angle_gamma   90.00
#
_symmetry.space_group_name_H-M   'P 1'
#
loop_
_entity.id
_entity.type
_entity.pdbx_description
1 polymer ?
#
loop_
_entity_poly.entity_id
_entity_poly.type
_entity_poly.pdbx_seq_one_letter_code
_entity_poly.pdbx_strand_id
1 'polypeptide(L)'
;MTMESRSGKDVLSALHGSKGAAATAPYTETFGHAATRTLAANETHDLGEILVVTGEEPLLIVDDDDDGLALTVMHEGKPRLRSACKLLFRHAYQHVSFQVEMEDRTADAHIGLLRHTTLTEMQAFTLHRPKPLRTQEGSRLRHTIDYHAPALDEVQGIVWRGGNLKLSHIHLEP
;
A
#
# COMPACT_ATOMS: atom_id res chain seq x y z
N MET A 1 30.29 -0.79 -7.44
CA MET A 1 29.62 -1.49 -8.55
C MET A 1 28.13 -1.43 -8.26
N THR A 2 27.48 -0.39 -8.77
CA THR A 2 26.08 -0.04 -8.48
C THR A 2 25.17 -0.92 -9.31
N MET A 3 24.49 -1.88 -8.67
CA MET A 3 23.34 -2.56 -9.28
C MET A 3 22.17 -1.59 -9.29
N GLU A 4 22.05 -0.82 -10.37
CA GLU A 4 20.81 -0.11 -10.65
C GLU A 4 19.70 -1.13 -10.96
N SER A 5 18.65 -1.01 -10.16
CA SER A 5 17.36 -1.70 -10.22
C SER A 5 16.89 -2.02 -11.65
N ARG A 6 16.97 -3.30 -12.03
CA ARG A 6 16.27 -3.83 -13.20
C ARG A 6 14.74 -3.92 -13.01
N SER A 7 14.26 -3.82 -11.77
CA SER A 7 12.84 -3.98 -11.42
C SER A 7 11.95 -2.81 -11.91
N GLY A 8 12.48 -1.58 -12.00
CA GLY A 8 11.68 -0.40 -12.33
C GLY A 8 11.13 -0.36 -13.77
N LYS A 9 11.81 -0.99 -14.74
CA LYS A 9 11.37 -0.98 -16.15
C LYS A 9 10.17 -1.89 -16.40
N ASP A 10 10.09 -3.02 -15.70
CA ASP A 10 9.04 -4.01 -15.90
C ASP A 10 7.72 -3.60 -15.23
N VAL A 11 7.77 -2.98 -14.05
CA VAL A 11 6.56 -2.48 -13.35
C VAL A 11 5.86 -1.39 -14.16
N LEU A 12 6.64 -0.44 -14.72
CA LEU A 12 6.09 0.59 -15.60
C LEU A 12 5.55 0.00 -16.90
N SER A 13 6.07 -1.15 -17.35
CA SER A 13 5.53 -1.87 -18.50
C SER A 13 4.21 -2.57 -18.19
N ALA A 14 4.00 -3.05 -16.95
CA ALA A 14 2.75 -3.67 -16.51
C ALA A 14 1.58 -2.67 -16.37
N LEU A 15 1.88 -1.37 -16.27
CA LEU A 15 0.92 -0.27 -16.41
C LEU A 15 0.51 -0.01 -17.88
N HIS A 16 1.01 -0.77 -18.87
CA HIS A 16 0.67 -0.52 -20.28
C HIS A 16 -0.77 -0.92 -20.64
N GLY A 17 -1.43 0.06 -21.25
CA GLY A 17 -2.84 0.13 -21.63
C GLY A 17 -3.34 1.55 -21.43
N SER A 18 -2.93 2.17 -20.31
CA SER A 18 -3.42 3.47 -19.84
C SER A 18 -2.38 4.20 -19.00
N LYS A 19 -1.09 4.17 -19.40
CA LYS A 19 0.00 4.85 -18.69
C LYS A 19 -0.39 6.29 -18.36
N GLY A 20 -0.70 6.51 -17.09
CA GLY A 20 -1.06 7.82 -16.62
C GLY A 20 -2.27 8.45 -17.31
N ALA A 21 -3.29 7.67 -17.70
CA ALA A 21 -4.59 8.28 -17.91
C ALA A 21 -5.22 8.59 -16.54
N ALA A 22 -5.84 9.77 -16.42
CA ALA A 22 -6.76 10.01 -15.32
C ALA A 22 -7.89 8.97 -15.39
N ALA A 23 -8.30 8.46 -14.24
CA ALA A 23 -9.44 7.57 -14.13
C ALA A 23 -10.70 8.29 -14.62
N THR A 24 -11.64 7.53 -15.18
CA THR A 24 -12.95 8.08 -15.60
C THR A 24 -14.10 7.53 -14.76
N ALA A 25 -13.81 6.61 -13.85
CA ALA A 25 -14.79 5.98 -12.97
C ALA A 25 -14.14 5.68 -11.61
N PRO A 26 -14.93 5.69 -10.52
CA PRO A 26 -14.43 5.31 -9.20
C PRO A 26 -14.10 3.81 -9.15
N TYR A 27 -13.20 3.45 -8.23
CA TYR A 27 -12.82 2.08 -7.94
C TYR A 27 -12.71 1.86 -6.42
N THR A 28 -13.09 0.68 -5.96
CA THR A 28 -12.93 0.27 -4.56
C THR A 28 -12.25 -1.08 -4.48
N GLU A 29 -11.14 -1.14 -3.75
CA GLU A 29 -10.41 -2.36 -3.43
C GLU A 29 -10.79 -2.87 -2.04
N THR A 30 -11.18 -4.14 -1.97
CA THR A 30 -11.46 -4.86 -0.71
C THR A 30 -10.74 -6.21 -0.63
N PHE A 31 -9.83 -6.49 -1.57
CA PHE A 31 -9.02 -7.71 -1.73
C PHE A 31 -9.82 -9.03 -1.86
N GLY A 32 -11.15 -8.96 -1.93
CA GLY A 32 -12.05 -10.11 -1.97
C GLY A 32 -11.91 -10.99 -3.20
N HIS A 33 -11.44 -10.42 -4.32
CA HIS A 33 -11.25 -11.11 -5.59
C HIS A 33 -9.87 -11.72 -5.77
N ALA A 34 -8.93 -11.50 -4.85
CA ALA A 34 -7.57 -12.01 -5.00
C ALA A 34 -7.54 -13.55 -4.99
N ALA A 35 -6.97 -14.14 -6.04
CA ALA A 35 -6.92 -15.60 -6.21
C ALA A 35 -6.02 -16.29 -5.17
N THR A 36 -5.01 -15.58 -4.66
CA THR A 36 -4.04 -16.07 -3.69
C THR A 36 -4.00 -15.16 -2.47
N ARG A 37 -3.96 -15.76 -1.27
CA ARG A 37 -3.84 -15.02 0.00
C ARG A 37 -2.41 -14.66 0.38
N THR A 38 -1.43 -15.04 -0.43
CA THR A 38 -0.02 -14.72 -0.22
C THR A 38 0.56 -14.17 -1.51
N LEU A 39 1.21 -13.01 -1.40
CA LEU A 39 1.92 -12.34 -2.48
C LEU A 39 3.42 -12.53 -2.20
N ALA A 40 4.10 -13.30 -3.05
CA ALA A 40 5.51 -13.62 -2.90
C ALA A 40 6.40 -12.36 -2.91
N ALA A 41 7.55 -12.43 -2.24
CA ALA A 41 8.51 -11.34 -2.14
C ALA A 41 9.23 -11.06 -3.48
N ASN A 42 9.67 -9.82 -3.68
CA ASN A 42 10.40 -9.31 -4.85
C ASN A 42 9.66 -9.51 -6.19
N GLU A 43 8.34 -9.51 -6.15
CA GLU A 43 7.48 -9.78 -7.30
C GLU A 43 6.44 -8.66 -7.49
N THR A 44 5.84 -8.64 -8.69
CA THR A 44 4.70 -7.77 -8.99
C THR A 44 3.47 -8.64 -9.16
N HIS A 45 2.44 -8.33 -8.37
CA HIS A 45 1.18 -9.07 -8.32
C HIS A 45 0.07 -8.20 -8.88
N ASP A 46 -0.67 -8.74 -9.84
CA ASP A 46 -1.79 -8.05 -10.47
C ASP A 46 -3.09 -8.38 -9.75
N LEU A 47 -3.69 -7.38 -9.11
CA LEU A 47 -4.98 -7.48 -8.41
C LEU A 47 -6.07 -6.70 -9.16
N GLY A 48 -5.98 -6.56 -10.48
CA GLY A 48 -6.94 -5.78 -11.26
C GLY A 48 -6.51 -4.32 -11.34
N GLU A 49 -7.27 -3.38 -10.78
CA GLU A 49 -6.92 -1.95 -10.83
C GLU A 49 -5.64 -1.64 -10.03
N ILE A 50 -5.24 -2.51 -9.11
CA ILE A 50 -4.07 -2.33 -8.27
C ILE A 50 -3.01 -3.38 -8.60
N LEU A 51 -1.79 -2.90 -8.85
CA LEU A 51 -0.57 -3.70 -8.92
C LEU A 51 0.17 -3.60 -7.59
N VAL A 52 0.44 -4.73 -6.96
CA VAL A 52 1.20 -4.79 -5.71
C VAL A 52 2.63 -5.22 -6.02
N VAL A 53 3.59 -4.32 -5.80
CA VAL A 53 5.01 -4.58 -5.92
C VAL A 53 5.57 -4.87 -4.54
N THR A 54 5.93 -6.11 -4.27
CA THR A 54 6.49 -6.55 -2.99
C THR A 54 8.01 -6.32 -2.95
N GLY A 55 8.51 -6.00 -1.76
CA GLY A 55 9.95 -5.89 -1.49
C GLY A 55 10.54 -7.21 -1.03
N GLU A 56 11.53 -7.15 -0.14
CA GLU A 56 12.24 -8.35 0.37
C GLU A 56 11.34 -9.31 1.16
N GLU A 57 10.19 -8.83 1.65
CA GLU A 57 9.27 -9.59 2.49
C GLU A 57 7.94 -9.84 1.73
N PRO A 58 7.34 -11.04 1.87
CA PRO A 58 6.06 -11.34 1.26
C PRO A 58 4.92 -10.62 1.97
N LEU A 59 3.82 -10.40 1.23
CA LEU A 59 2.58 -9.85 1.79
C LEU A 59 1.51 -10.95 1.88
N LEU A 60 0.57 -10.74 2.79
CA LEU A 60 -0.57 -11.61 3.04
C LEU A 60 -1.86 -10.81 2.91
N ILE A 61 -2.90 -11.45 2.39
CA ILE A 61 -4.27 -10.95 2.41
C ILE A 61 -5.01 -11.74 3.49
N VAL A 62 -5.25 -11.10 4.63
CA VAL A 62 -5.83 -11.73 5.82
C VAL A 62 -7.24 -11.23 6.05
N ASP A 63 -8.06 -12.02 6.75
CA ASP A 63 -9.33 -11.52 7.26
C ASP A 63 -9.06 -10.47 8.34
N ASP A 64 -9.78 -9.36 8.26
CA ASP A 64 -9.80 -8.28 9.24
C ASP A 64 -11.19 -8.21 9.84
N ASP A 65 -11.27 -8.42 11.16
CA ASP A 65 -12.53 -8.69 11.87
C ASP A 65 -13.61 -7.62 11.64
N ASP A 66 -13.19 -6.36 11.43
CA ASP A 66 -14.08 -5.22 11.24
C ASP A 66 -14.27 -4.84 9.77
N ASP A 67 -13.28 -5.12 8.93
CA ASP A 67 -13.10 -4.46 7.62
C ASP A 67 -13.00 -5.46 6.45
N GLY A 68 -13.35 -6.72 6.66
CA GLY A 68 -13.35 -7.74 5.63
C GLY A 68 -11.97 -8.30 5.39
N LEU A 69 -11.26 -7.87 4.34
CA LEU A 69 -9.90 -8.34 4.04
C LEU A 69 -8.92 -7.18 4.03
N ALA A 70 -7.71 -7.45 4.53
CA ALA A 70 -6.63 -6.50 4.57
C ALA A 70 -5.33 -7.07 4.02
N LEU A 71 -4.56 -6.22 3.35
CA LEU A 71 -3.19 -6.51 2.93
C LEU A 71 -2.23 -6.19 4.08
N THR A 72 -1.38 -7.15 4.45
CA THR A 72 -0.38 -6.97 5.51
C THR A 72 0.91 -7.72 5.18
N VAL A 73 1.95 -7.56 6.00
CA VAL A 73 3.23 -8.27 5.87
C VAL A 73 3.21 -9.57 6.67
N MET A 74 3.90 -10.59 6.16
CA MET A 74 4.11 -11.83 6.91
C MET A 74 5.04 -11.57 8.11
N HIS A 75 4.57 -11.88 9.33
CA HIS A 75 5.34 -11.63 10.56
C HIS A 75 6.04 -12.91 11.05
N GLU A 76 7.30 -13.13 10.65
CA GLU A 76 8.16 -14.19 11.21
C GLU A 76 8.91 -13.75 12.48
N GLY A 77 8.23 -13.05 13.39
CA GLY A 77 8.73 -12.83 14.76
C GLY A 77 9.92 -11.89 14.92
N LYS A 78 10.31 -11.14 13.88
CA LYS A 78 11.30 -10.05 13.99
C LYS A 78 10.71 -8.77 13.41
N PRO A 79 10.61 -7.67 14.18
CA PRO A 79 10.25 -6.37 13.64
C PRO A 79 11.37 -5.92 12.71
N ARG A 80 11.21 -6.19 11.41
CA ARG A 80 12.20 -5.81 10.40
C ARG A 80 11.83 -4.45 9.83
N LEU A 81 12.79 -3.54 9.87
CA LEU A 81 12.72 -2.18 9.32
C LEU A 81 12.64 -2.13 7.77
N ARG A 82 12.46 -3.28 7.10
CA ARG A 82 12.64 -3.42 5.65
C ARG A 82 11.37 -3.76 4.87
N SER A 83 10.24 -3.96 5.54
CA SER A 83 8.96 -4.08 4.85
C SER A 83 8.79 -2.88 3.93
N ALA A 84 8.80 -3.11 2.63
CA ALA A 84 8.71 -2.08 1.63
C ALA A 84 7.87 -2.63 0.49
N CYS A 85 6.72 -2.03 0.24
CA CYS A 85 5.90 -2.37 -0.91
C CYS A 85 5.34 -1.11 -1.55
N LYS A 86 4.90 -1.27 -2.80
CA LYS A 86 4.16 -0.24 -3.52
C LYS A 86 2.85 -0.84 -4.00
N LEU A 87 1.77 -0.11 -3.81
CA LEU A 87 0.50 -0.36 -4.45
C LEU A 87 0.39 0.68 -5.55
N LEU A 88 0.45 0.26 -6.81
CA LEU A 88 0.33 1.14 -7.97
C LEU A 88 -1.03 0.94 -8.58
N PHE A 89 -1.77 2.02 -8.75
CA PHE A 89 -3.04 2.02 -9.44
C PHE A 89 -2.77 1.96 -10.95
N ARG A 90 -3.68 1.42 -11.75
CA ARG A 90 -3.54 1.47 -13.22
C ARG A 90 -3.83 2.86 -13.75
N HIS A 91 -4.79 3.55 -13.14
CA HIS A 91 -5.15 4.93 -13.45
C HIS A 91 -4.69 5.91 -12.37
N ALA A 92 -4.68 7.20 -12.74
CA ALA A 92 -4.46 8.28 -11.80
C ALA A 92 -5.79 8.73 -11.20
N TYR A 93 -5.82 8.97 -9.90
CA TYR A 93 -7.03 9.37 -9.19
C TYR A 93 -6.82 10.70 -8.47
N GLN A 94 -7.78 11.62 -8.59
CA GLN A 94 -7.74 12.88 -7.85
C GLN A 94 -7.98 12.63 -6.37
N HIS A 95 -8.84 11.67 -6.01
CA HIS A 95 -9.17 11.38 -4.63
C HIS A 95 -8.80 9.95 -4.25
N VAL A 96 -8.03 9.82 -3.16
CA VAL A 96 -7.60 8.53 -2.63
C VAL A 96 -7.88 8.49 -1.14
N SER A 97 -8.70 7.52 -0.73
CA SER A 97 -9.06 7.27 0.66
C SER A 97 -8.75 5.82 1.01
N PHE A 98 -8.13 5.56 2.16
CA PHE A 98 -7.84 4.18 2.58
C PHE A 98 -7.64 4.09 4.09
N GLN A 99 -7.89 2.89 4.61
CA GLN A 99 -7.70 2.58 6.02
C GLN A 99 -6.38 1.88 6.25
N VAL A 100 -5.71 2.28 7.32
CA VAL A 100 -4.49 1.65 7.81
C VAL A 100 -4.63 1.37 9.30
N GLU A 101 -4.33 0.13 9.69
CA GLU A 101 -4.31 -0.29 11.07
C GLU A 101 -2.91 -0.78 11.46
N MET A 102 -2.48 -0.42 12.66
CA MET A 102 -1.17 -0.75 13.20
C MET A 102 -1.28 -1.31 14.62
N GLU A 103 -0.60 -2.42 14.89
CA GLU A 103 -0.59 -3.10 16.19
C GLU A 103 0.59 -2.68 17.07
N ASP A 104 0.53 -2.91 18.38
CA ASP A 104 1.55 -2.50 19.37
C ASP A 104 2.95 -3.12 19.19
N ARG A 105 3.07 -4.26 18.49
CA ARG A 105 4.33 -5.02 18.31
C ARG A 105 5.14 -4.61 17.07
N THR A 106 4.82 -3.49 16.45
CA THR A 106 5.45 -3.03 15.21
C THR A 106 6.42 -1.85 15.38
N ALA A 107 7.22 -1.59 14.35
CA ALA A 107 7.97 -0.35 14.19
C ALA A 107 7.08 0.74 13.56
N ASP A 108 7.54 1.99 13.60
CA ASP A 108 6.87 3.08 12.89
C ASP A 108 6.78 2.78 11.39
N ALA A 109 5.66 3.16 10.79
CA ALA A 109 5.39 2.95 9.38
C ALA A 109 5.39 4.29 8.62
N HIS A 110 5.93 4.27 7.42
CA HIS A 110 5.88 5.36 6.46
C HIS A 110 4.91 5.01 5.35
N ILE A 111 3.92 5.88 5.13
CA ILE A 111 2.99 5.81 4.01
C ILE A 111 3.20 7.05 3.14
N GLY A 112 3.53 6.86 1.87
CA GLY A 112 3.67 7.93 0.89
C GLY A 112 2.65 7.79 -0.24
N LEU A 113 2.11 8.90 -0.72
CA LEU A 113 1.32 8.96 -1.95
C LEU A 113 2.24 9.29 -3.12
N LEU A 114 2.11 8.53 -4.20
CA LEU A 114 2.96 8.62 -5.38
C LEU A 114 2.27 9.42 -6.47
N ARG A 115 2.92 10.48 -6.92
CA ARG A 115 2.44 11.34 -8.00
C ARG A 115 2.39 10.58 -9.31
N HIS A 116 1.34 10.87 -10.08
CA HIS A 116 1.20 10.55 -11.49
C HIS A 116 2.46 10.87 -12.32
N THR A 117 2.72 10.05 -13.35
CA THR A 117 3.88 10.06 -14.28
C THR A 117 5.28 9.85 -13.68
N THR A 118 5.55 10.40 -12.50
CA THR A 118 6.89 10.46 -11.90
C THR A 118 7.10 9.41 -10.81
N LEU A 119 6.01 8.93 -10.20
CA LEU A 119 6.03 8.04 -9.04
C LEU A 119 6.91 8.58 -7.90
N THR A 120 7.06 9.90 -7.83
CA THR A 120 7.72 10.58 -6.71
C THR A 120 6.70 10.79 -5.60
N GLU A 121 7.15 10.70 -4.36
CA GLU A 121 6.29 10.99 -3.22
C GLU A 121 5.90 12.46 -3.21
N MET A 122 4.59 12.73 -3.25
CA MET A 122 4.03 14.07 -3.17
C MET A 122 3.57 14.43 -1.75
N GLN A 123 3.11 13.44 -1.00
CA GLN A 123 2.71 13.55 0.40
C GLN A 123 3.14 12.29 1.14
N ALA A 124 3.51 12.44 2.40
CA ALA A 124 3.86 11.32 3.26
C ALA A 124 3.31 11.48 4.66
N PHE A 125 3.09 10.35 5.32
CA PHE A 125 2.57 10.22 6.66
C PHE A 125 3.44 9.21 7.40
N THR A 126 3.85 9.56 8.61
CA THR A 126 4.50 8.62 9.52
C THR A 126 3.51 8.22 10.59
N LEU A 127 3.19 6.93 10.64
CA LEU A 127 2.37 6.35 11.67
C LEU A 127 3.30 5.83 12.77
N HIS A 128 3.18 6.42 13.96
CA HIS A 128 3.96 6.00 15.11
C HIS A 128 3.31 4.82 15.81
N ARG A 129 4.10 3.79 16.11
CA ARG A 129 3.61 2.59 16.79
C ARG A 129 2.79 2.96 18.03
N PRO A 130 1.66 2.29 18.30
CA PRO A 130 0.88 2.54 19.51
C PRO A 130 1.76 2.31 20.74
N LYS A 131 1.74 3.22 21.72
CA LYS A 131 2.44 2.97 22.98
C LYS A 131 1.73 1.84 23.71
N PRO A 132 2.44 0.78 24.15
CA PRO A 132 1.82 -0.28 24.91
C PRO A 132 1.31 0.30 26.24
N LEU A 133 0.00 0.28 26.44
CA LEU A 133 -0.58 0.52 27.75
C LEU A 133 -0.31 -0.74 28.58
N ARG A 134 0.36 -0.58 29.73
CA ARG A 134 0.89 -1.67 30.59
C ARG A 134 -0.11 -2.79 30.97
N THR A 135 -1.39 -2.65 30.66
CA THR A 135 -2.48 -3.54 31.08
C THR A 135 -3.36 -4.04 29.93
N GLN A 136 -3.07 -3.70 28.67
CA GLN A 136 -3.84 -4.20 27.52
C GLN A 136 -2.88 -4.73 26.46
N GLU A 137 -2.81 -6.06 26.34
CA GLU A 137 -2.28 -6.67 25.12
C GLU A 137 -3.28 -6.43 23.98
N GLY A 138 -2.79 -6.06 22.80
CA GLY A 138 -3.62 -5.93 21.60
C GLY A 138 -4.15 -4.53 21.35
N SER A 139 -3.45 -3.47 21.76
CA SER A 139 -3.82 -2.12 21.33
C SER A 139 -3.58 -1.95 19.83
N ARG A 140 -4.62 -1.46 19.14
CA ARG A 140 -4.64 -1.20 17.70
C ARG A 140 -4.85 0.28 17.47
N LEU A 141 -4.15 0.84 16.51
CA LEU A 141 -4.34 2.21 16.05
C LEU A 141 -4.79 2.17 14.60
N ARG A 142 -6.00 2.66 14.34
CA ARG A 142 -6.58 2.76 13.01
C ARG A 142 -6.64 4.22 12.57
N HIS A 143 -6.22 4.46 11.34
CA HIS A 143 -6.30 5.76 10.68
C HIS A 143 -6.99 5.60 9.33
N THR A 144 -7.81 6.58 8.97
CA THR A 144 -8.21 6.80 7.59
C THR A 144 -7.33 7.90 7.03
N ILE A 145 -6.64 7.61 5.92
CA ILE A 145 -5.94 8.62 5.14
C ILE A 145 -6.87 8.99 4.00
N ASP A 146 -7.24 10.27 3.93
CA ASP A 146 -8.18 10.82 2.96
C ASP A 146 -7.49 12.00 2.27
N TYR A 147 -7.19 11.85 0.97
CA TYR A 147 -6.36 12.81 0.25
C TYR A 147 -6.94 13.17 -1.11
N HIS A 148 -7.15 14.46 -1.31
CA HIS A 148 -7.60 15.05 -2.57
C HIS A 148 -6.45 15.84 -3.23
N ALA A 149 -5.94 15.32 -4.34
CA ALA A 149 -4.90 15.94 -5.13
C ALA A 149 -5.40 17.20 -5.87
N PRO A 150 -4.52 18.19 -6.10
CA PRO A 150 -4.80 19.21 -7.10
C PRO A 150 -4.80 18.60 -8.52
N ALA A 151 -5.47 19.25 -9.46
CA ALA A 151 -5.48 18.81 -10.86
C ALA A 151 -4.05 18.77 -11.42
N LEU A 152 -3.75 17.75 -12.24
CA LEU A 152 -2.43 17.43 -12.80
C LEU A 152 -1.40 16.87 -11.81
N ASP A 153 -1.81 16.69 -10.55
CA ASP A 153 -1.02 16.06 -9.49
C ASP A 153 -1.71 14.81 -8.95
N GLU A 154 -2.51 14.13 -9.78
CA GLU A 154 -3.27 12.95 -9.40
C GLU A 154 -2.37 11.86 -8.81
N VAL A 155 -2.96 11.02 -7.95
CA VAL A 155 -2.24 9.94 -7.26
C VAL A 155 -2.27 8.69 -8.14
N GLN A 156 -1.10 8.09 -8.34
CA GLN A 156 -0.92 6.84 -9.10
C GLN A 156 -0.57 5.66 -8.19
N GLY A 157 -0.35 5.89 -6.89
CA GLY A 157 -0.13 4.79 -5.98
C GLY A 157 0.22 5.20 -4.57
N ILE A 158 0.44 4.18 -3.75
CA ILE A 158 0.84 4.26 -2.35
C ILE A 158 2.17 3.53 -2.22
N VAL A 159 3.10 4.11 -1.47
CA VAL A 159 4.30 3.42 -1.00
C VAL A 159 4.20 3.22 0.50
N TRP A 160 4.48 2.01 0.95
CA TRP A 160 4.57 1.66 2.35
C TRP A 160 6.00 1.20 2.66
N ARG A 161 6.62 1.79 3.69
CA ARG A 161 7.92 1.38 4.20
C ARG A 161 7.95 1.31 5.72
N GLY A 162 8.60 0.29 6.27
CA GLY A 162 8.73 0.10 7.70
C GLY A 162 7.38 -0.23 8.36
N GLY A 163 7.45 -0.81 9.55
CA GLY A 163 6.27 -1.23 10.29
C GLY A 163 5.41 -2.28 9.58
N ASN A 164 4.76 -3.13 10.36
CA ASN A 164 3.63 -3.95 9.96
C ASN A 164 2.36 -3.13 10.10
N LEU A 165 1.64 -2.96 8.99
CA LEU A 165 0.29 -2.42 8.98
C LEU A 165 -0.64 -3.37 8.22
N LYS A 166 -1.92 -3.24 8.52
CA LYS A 166 -3.00 -3.74 7.68
C LYS A 166 -3.50 -2.58 6.85
N LEU A 167 -3.60 -2.77 5.54
CA LEU A 167 -4.18 -1.81 4.62
C LEU A 167 -5.47 -2.42 4.08
N SER A 168 -6.59 -1.71 4.27
CA SER A 168 -7.93 -2.15 3.88
C SER A 168 -8.69 -0.99 3.21
N HIS A 169 -9.77 -1.34 2.52
CA HIS A 169 -10.74 -0.41 1.93
C HIS A 169 -10.12 0.77 1.17
N ILE A 170 -9.43 0.50 0.07
CA ILE A 170 -8.91 1.56 -0.78
C ILE A 170 -10.05 2.04 -1.67
N HIS A 171 -10.42 3.30 -1.52
CA HIS A 171 -11.38 3.98 -2.37
C HIS A 171 -10.67 5.02 -3.23
N LEU A 172 -10.94 4.97 -4.53
CA LEU A 172 -10.29 5.78 -5.54
C LEU A 172 -11.37 6.48 -6.37
N GLU A 173 -11.34 7.80 -6.46
CA GLU A 173 -12.25 8.57 -7.30
C GLU A 173 -11.47 9.45 -8.30
N PRO A 174 -11.95 9.55 -9.56
CA PRO A 174 -11.38 10.41 -10.58
C PRO A 174 -11.07 11.83 -10.13
#